data_AF-A0A0E3RF37-F1
#
_entry.id   AF-A0A0E3RF37-F1
#
_cell.length_a   1.000
_cell.length_b   1.000
_cell.length_c   1.000
_cell.angle_alpha   90.00
_cell.angle_beta   90.00
_cell.angle_gamma   90.00
#
_symmetry.space_group_name_H-M   'P 1'
#
loop_
_entity.id
_entity.type
_entity.pdbx_description
1 polymer ?
#
loop_
_entity_poly.entity_id
_entity_poly.type
_entity_poly.pdbx_seq_one_letter_code
_entity_poly.pdbx_strand_id
1 'polypeptide(L)'
;MHFDPEFKTYTYGDPTSKRSSLLRLQKNDLLVFYAGLKPYNQKKEEAALYIIGYFTVKEVIDFNLLSTEEREKYCKRCKNNAHIKRMEILGEEHLDDLVIIMGQKNGSKLLDKAIKISEKGSDSIGRNLHVVSKKMRPIFGFEGSIQRSRPREVKEEYVDKLKNLLFVE
;
A
#
# COMPACT_ATOMS: atom_id res chain seq x y z
N MET A 1 13.09 10.24 8.55
CA MET A 1 11.64 9.88 8.52
C MET A 1 11.35 9.08 7.26
N HIS A 2 10.63 7.95 7.37
CA HIS A 2 10.35 7.03 6.25
C HIS A 2 8.90 7.22 5.79
N PHE A 3 8.72 7.78 4.59
CA PHE A 3 7.41 7.93 3.98
C PHE A 3 7.28 6.94 2.83
N ASP A 4 6.65 5.80 3.11
CA ASP A 4 6.30 4.80 2.12
C ASP A 4 5.00 4.11 2.58
N PRO A 5 3.88 4.28 1.83
CA PRO A 5 3.76 5.07 0.60
C PRO A 5 3.95 6.58 0.85
N GLU A 6 4.52 7.28 -0.13
CA GLU A 6 4.51 8.74 -0.17
C GLU A 6 3.47 9.23 -1.18
N PHE A 7 2.63 10.19 -0.78
CA PHE A 7 1.50 10.68 -1.58
C PHE A 7 1.75 12.03 -2.25
N LYS A 8 2.98 12.55 -2.23
CA LYS A 8 3.32 13.81 -2.91
C LYS A 8 3.65 13.58 -4.38
N THR A 9 4.40 12.52 -4.65
CA THR A 9 4.73 12.04 -6.00
C THR A 9 4.17 10.65 -6.29
N TYR A 10 3.40 10.08 -5.35
CA TYR A 10 2.71 8.80 -5.47
C TYR A 10 3.68 7.66 -5.81
N THR A 11 4.64 7.42 -4.92
CA THR A 11 5.57 6.30 -5.03
C THR A 11 5.51 5.40 -3.79
N TYR A 12 5.66 4.11 -4.02
CA TYR A 12 5.75 3.10 -2.98
C TYR A 12 6.85 2.11 -3.35
N GLY A 13 7.85 1.98 -2.48
CA GLY A 13 8.94 1.04 -2.63
C GLY A 13 8.84 -0.13 -1.65
N ASP A 14 9.23 -1.34 -2.07
CA ASP A 14 9.36 -2.48 -1.17
C ASP A 14 10.41 -3.48 -1.68
N PRO A 15 11.55 -3.66 -0.99
CA PRO A 15 12.58 -4.64 -1.36
C PRO A 15 12.37 -6.01 -0.70
N THR A 16 11.23 -6.25 -0.04
CA THR A 16 11.00 -7.46 0.75
C THR A 16 10.20 -8.52 -0.02
N SER A 17 9.85 -9.62 0.66
CA SER A 17 8.99 -10.70 0.14
C SER A 17 7.67 -10.25 -0.53
N LYS A 18 7.20 -9.02 -0.30
CA LYS A 18 6.00 -8.47 -0.96
C LYS A 18 6.22 -8.18 -2.46
N ARG A 19 7.49 -8.04 -2.89
CA ARG A 19 7.91 -7.78 -4.27
C ARG A 19 7.17 -8.61 -5.30
N SER A 20 7.07 -9.93 -5.07
CA SER A 20 6.41 -10.85 -6.02
C SER A 20 4.97 -10.49 -6.34
N SER A 21 4.24 -9.88 -5.38
CA SER A 21 2.86 -9.43 -5.60
C SER A 21 2.80 -8.06 -6.26
N LEU A 22 3.74 -7.18 -5.94
CA LEU A 22 3.83 -5.85 -6.54
C LEU A 22 4.21 -5.93 -8.03
N LEU A 23 5.06 -6.88 -8.41
CA LEU A 23 5.45 -7.11 -9.81
C LEU A 23 4.32 -7.63 -10.71
N ARG A 24 3.23 -8.16 -10.14
CA ARG A 24 2.06 -8.58 -10.92
C ARG A 24 1.15 -7.41 -11.31
N LEU A 25 1.32 -6.25 -10.68
CA LEU A 25 0.50 -5.08 -10.97
C LEU A 25 0.76 -4.59 -12.40
N GLN A 26 -0.32 -4.20 -13.05
CA GLN A 26 -0.32 -3.62 -14.39
C GLN A 26 -0.74 -2.15 -14.33
N LYS A 27 -0.46 -1.42 -15.42
CA LYS A 27 -0.94 -0.05 -15.56
C LYS A 27 -2.48 -0.03 -15.44
N ASN A 28 -2.99 0.92 -14.67
CA ASN A 28 -4.38 1.12 -14.28
C ASN A 28 -4.94 0.19 -13.19
N ASP A 29 -4.14 -0.74 -12.66
CA ASP A 29 -4.53 -1.46 -11.44
C ASP A 29 -4.62 -0.52 -10.24
N LEU A 30 -5.38 -0.92 -9.22
CA LEU A 30 -5.46 -0.20 -7.95
C LEU A 30 -4.57 -0.85 -6.90
N LEU A 31 -3.62 -0.07 -6.36
CA LEU A 31 -2.86 -0.42 -5.17
C LEU A 31 -3.40 0.37 -3.97
N VAL A 32 -4.05 -0.32 -3.04
CA VAL A 32 -4.71 0.30 -1.87
C VAL A 32 -3.87 0.12 -0.61
N PHE A 33 -3.68 1.20 0.13
CA PHE A 33 -2.88 1.25 1.34
C PHE A 33 -3.75 1.36 2.58
N TYR A 34 -3.41 0.57 3.60
CA TYR A 34 -4.03 0.66 4.91
C TYR A 34 -2.98 0.74 6.02
N ALA A 35 -3.34 1.36 7.13
CA ALA A 35 -2.49 1.53 8.30
C ALA A 35 -3.27 1.34 9.60
N GLY A 36 -2.55 1.02 10.67
CA GLY A 36 -3.09 1.05 12.02
C GLY A 36 -3.21 2.50 12.50
N LEU A 37 -4.43 2.93 12.80
CA LEU A 37 -4.71 4.27 13.34
C LEU A 37 -5.50 4.15 14.64
N LYS A 38 -5.31 5.13 15.52
CA LYS A 38 -6.14 5.35 16.70
C LYS A 38 -6.84 6.71 16.56
N PRO A 39 -8.16 6.79 16.74
CA PRO A 39 -8.86 8.06 16.66
C PRO A 39 -8.30 9.07 17.67
N TYR A 40 -8.04 10.29 17.19
CA TYR A 40 -7.55 11.38 18.02
C TYR A 40 -8.63 11.82 19.01
N ASN A 41 -8.28 12.05 20.27
CA ASN A 41 -9.17 12.48 21.36
C ASN A 41 -10.35 11.56 21.73
N GLN A 42 -10.41 10.33 21.22
CA GLN A 42 -11.42 9.34 21.64
C GLN A 42 -10.75 8.25 22.49
N LYS A 43 -10.57 8.52 23.80
CA LYS A 43 -9.87 7.62 24.73
C LYS A 43 -10.44 6.20 24.77
N LYS A 44 -11.75 6.04 24.52
CA LYS A 44 -12.46 4.75 24.54
C LYS A 44 -12.32 3.95 23.25
N GLU A 45 -11.91 4.56 22.15
CA GLU A 45 -11.73 3.86 20.88
C GLU A 45 -10.33 3.25 20.78
N GLU A 46 -10.30 1.97 20.44
CA GLU A 46 -9.08 1.23 20.24
C GLU A 46 -8.51 1.43 18.84
N ALA A 47 -7.21 1.12 18.69
CA ALA A 47 -6.59 1.09 17.38
C ALA A 47 -7.31 0.10 16.47
N ALA A 48 -7.41 0.45 15.19
CA ALA A 48 -7.94 -0.40 14.15
C ALA A 48 -7.17 -0.14 12.85
N LEU A 49 -7.41 -0.96 11.84
CA LEU A 49 -6.85 -0.78 10.51
C LEU A 49 -7.82 0.04 9.66
N TYR A 50 -7.25 1.00 8.92
CA TYR A 50 -7.98 1.92 8.07
C TYR A 50 -7.30 2.01 6.71
N ILE A 51 -8.08 2.06 5.63
CA ILE A 51 -7.55 2.52 4.34
C ILE A 51 -7.19 4.00 4.49
N ILE A 52 -5.98 4.35 4.08
CA ILE A 52 -5.45 5.71 4.13
C ILE A 52 -5.37 6.34 2.75
N GLY A 53 -5.25 5.54 1.69
CA GLY A 53 -5.07 6.06 0.34
C GLY A 53 -4.86 4.94 -0.67
N TYR A 54 -4.75 5.32 -1.93
CA TYR A 54 -4.55 4.39 -3.03
C TYR A 54 -3.76 5.04 -4.16
N PHE A 55 -3.13 4.21 -4.97
CA PHE A 55 -2.58 4.58 -6.27
C PHE A 55 -3.36 3.87 -7.38
N THR A 56 -3.72 4.60 -8.43
CA THR A 56 -3.91 3.97 -9.74
C THR A 56 -2.53 3.80 -10.34
N VAL A 57 -2.13 2.57 -10.64
CA VAL A 57 -0.78 2.24 -11.10
C VAL A 57 -0.51 2.91 -12.45
N LYS A 58 0.59 3.66 -12.49
CA LYS A 58 1.15 4.22 -13.72
C LYS A 58 2.19 3.26 -14.30
N GLU A 59 3.08 2.76 -13.44
CA GLU A 59 4.28 2.05 -13.84
C GLU A 59 4.80 1.22 -12.67
N VAL A 60 5.32 0.02 -12.97
CA VAL A 60 5.99 -0.88 -12.03
C VAL A 60 7.44 -0.98 -12.46
N ILE A 61 8.36 -0.64 -11.55
CA ILE A 61 9.79 -0.55 -11.83
C ILE A 61 10.51 -1.61 -11.01
N ASP A 62 11.07 -2.60 -11.67
CA ASP A 62 11.89 -3.64 -11.05
C ASP A 62 13.37 -3.28 -11.19
N PHE A 63 14.02 -2.87 -10.10
CA PHE A 63 15.42 -2.42 -10.14
C PHE A 63 16.41 -3.53 -10.51
N ASN A 64 16.01 -4.79 -10.43
CA ASN A 64 16.83 -5.93 -10.86
C ASN A 64 16.94 -6.07 -12.38
N LEU A 65 16.02 -5.44 -13.12
CA LEU A 65 15.96 -5.51 -14.59
C LEU A 65 16.52 -4.25 -15.27
N LEU A 66 16.90 -3.25 -14.48
CA LEU A 66 17.39 -1.97 -15.00
C LEU A 66 18.90 -2.02 -15.27
N SER A 67 19.29 -1.46 -16.40
CA SER A 67 20.68 -1.03 -16.63
C SER A 67 21.10 0.09 -15.67
N THR A 68 22.41 0.34 -15.56
CA THR A 68 22.96 1.44 -14.74
C THR A 68 22.36 2.80 -15.13
N GLU A 69 22.25 3.10 -16.42
CA GLU A 69 21.68 4.35 -16.93
C GLU A 69 20.19 4.50 -16.55
N GLU A 70 19.42 3.41 -16.62
CA GLU A 70 18.03 3.40 -16.22
C GLU A 70 17.87 3.54 -14.70
N ARG A 71 18.73 2.89 -13.91
CA ARG A 71 18.78 3.05 -12.44
C ARG A 71 18.95 4.52 -12.09
N GLU A 72 19.94 5.20 -12.66
CA GLU A 72 20.15 6.64 -12.41
C GLU A 72 18.93 7.48 -12.77
N LYS A 73 18.31 7.21 -13.92
CA LYS A 73 17.10 7.90 -14.38
C LYS A 73 15.95 7.71 -13.40
N TYR A 74 15.72 6.50 -12.91
CA TYR A 74 14.65 6.22 -11.95
C TYR A 74 14.96 6.74 -10.55
N CYS A 75 16.22 6.73 -10.10
CA CYS A 75 16.62 7.40 -8.87
C CYS A 75 16.29 8.89 -8.92
N LYS A 76 16.62 9.58 -10.01
CA LYS A 76 16.28 11.00 -10.23
C LYS A 76 14.76 11.23 -10.23
N ARG A 77 14.02 10.36 -10.92
CA ARG A 77 12.54 10.45 -11.06
C ARG A 77 11.80 10.14 -9.75
N CYS A 78 12.31 9.20 -8.96
CA CYS A 78 11.72 8.71 -7.72
C CYS A 78 12.45 9.23 -6.46
N LYS A 79 13.16 10.37 -6.56
CA LYS A 79 13.97 10.96 -5.48
C LYS A 79 13.25 11.19 -4.15
N ASN A 80 11.92 11.23 -4.15
CA ASN A 80 11.13 11.39 -2.93
C ASN A 80 10.89 10.07 -2.18
N ASN A 81 10.99 8.94 -2.88
CA ASN A 81 10.79 7.61 -2.33
C ASN A 81 11.82 7.33 -1.23
N ALA A 82 11.41 6.66 -0.15
CA ALA A 82 12.28 6.53 1.01
C ALA A 82 13.45 5.57 0.75
N HIS A 83 13.29 4.57 -0.11
CA HIS A 83 14.38 3.67 -0.50
C HIS A 83 15.44 4.40 -1.33
N ILE A 84 15.02 5.26 -2.26
CA ILE A 84 15.96 6.10 -3.04
C ILE A 84 16.72 7.07 -2.14
N LYS A 85 16.05 7.69 -1.16
CA LYS A 85 16.73 8.56 -0.18
C LYS A 85 17.72 7.80 0.71
N ARG A 86 17.43 6.54 1.03
CA ARG A 86 18.30 5.71 1.88
C ARG A 86 19.53 5.22 1.12
N MET A 87 19.45 5.04 -0.19
CA MET A 87 20.60 4.71 -1.03
C MET A 87 21.77 5.69 -0.84
N GLU A 88 21.50 7.00 -0.67
CA GLU A 88 22.55 8.00 -0.43
C GLU A 88 23.40 7.72 0.83
N ILE A 89 22.86 6.94 1.78
CA ILE A 89 23.52 6.57 3.04
C ILE A 89 24.03 5.12 3.00
N LEU A 90 23.27 4.23 2.37
CA LEU A 90 23.49 2.78 2.41
C LEU A 90 24.18 2.20 1.18
N GLY A 91 24.46 3.00 0.16
CA GLY A 91 25.05 2.55 -1.10
C GLY A 91 24.01 2.05 -2.12
N GLU A 92 24.49 1.82 -3.35
CA GLU A 92 23.65 1.38 -4.48
C GLU A 92 23.10 -0.04 -4.31
N GLU A 93 23.79 -0.90 -3.56
CA GLU A 93 23.34 -2.24 -3.19
C GLU A 93 22.00 -2.23 -2.44
N HIS A 94 21.64 -1.10 -1.82
CA HIS A 94 20.33 -0.94 -1.19
C HIS A 94 19.16 -0.99 -2.19
N LEU A 95 19.44 -0.78 -3.48
CA LEU A 95 18.45 -0.85 -4.54
C LEU A 95 18.27 -2.26 -5.11
N ASP A 96 19.08 -3.22 -4.67
CA ASP A 96 18.91 -4.61 -5.08
C ASP A 96 17.59 -5.14 -4.51
N ASP A 97 16.87 -5.90 -5.34
CA ASP A 97 15.50 -6.40 -5.09
C ASP A 97 14.42 -5.32 -4.92
N LEU A 98 14.75 -4.04 -5.08
CA LEU A 98 13.76 -2.97 -4.96
C LEU A 98 12.77 -3.02 -6.12
N VAL A 99 11.47 -3.05 -5.79
CA VAL A 99 10.41 -2.66 -6.72
C VAL A 99 9.82 -1.33 -6.28
N ILE A 100 9.63 -0.42 -7.24
CA ILE A 100 8.89 0.84 -7.03
C ILE A 100 7.62 0.82 -7.88
N ILE A 101 6.50 1.08 -7.22
CA ILE A 101 5.22 1.36 -7.87
C ILE A 101 5.05 2.87 -7.97
N MET A 102 4.87 3.38 -9.18
CA MET A 102 4.48 4.77 -9.42
C MET A 102 2.98 4.85 -9.65
N GLY A 103 2.31 5.75 -8.93
CA GLY A 103 0.91 6.10 -9.12
C GLY A 103 0.70 7.20 -10.17
N GLN A 104 -0.50 7.24 -10.73
CA GLN A 104 -0.95 8.31 -11.61
C GLN A 104 -1.33 9.54 -10.80
N LYS A 105 -0.87 10.74 -11.18
CA LYS A 105 -1.15 11.99 -10.45
C LYS A 105 -2.64 12.28 -10.28
N ASN A 106 -3.44 12.02 -11.32
CA ASN A 106 -4.89 12.29 -11.32
C ASN A 106 -5.74 11.05 -10.95
N GLY A 107 -5.10 9.94 -10.59
CA GLY A 107 -5.75 8.68 -10.22
C GLY A 107 -5.28 8.14 -8.87
N SER A 108 -4.57 8.93 -8.07
CA SER A 108 -4.00 8.51 -6.79
C SER A 108 -4.37 9.54 -5.73
N LYS A 109 -4.71 9.08 -4.53
CA LYS A 109 -5.18 9.98 -3.47
C LYS A 109 -4.78 9.47 -2.09
N LEU A 110 -4.28 10.38 -1.25
CA LEU A 110 -4.35 10.25 0.20
C LEU A 110 -5.74 10.70 0.63
N LEU A 111 -6.48 9.84 1.32
CA LEU A 111 -7.84 10.16 1.72
C LEU A 111 -7.84 11.24 2.81
N ASP A 112 -8.77 12.19 2.68
CA ASP A 112 -8.99 13.23 3.70
C ASP A 112 -9.51 12.61 5.02
N LYS A 113 -10.25 11.49 4.89
CA LYS A 113 -10.73 10.69 6.01
C LYS A 113 -10.42 9.22 5.79
N ALA A 114 -9.70 8.62 6.74
CA ALA A 114 -9.37 7.20 6.70
C ALA A 114 -10.62 6.34 6.88
N ILE A 115 -10.72 5.23 6.13
CA ILE A 115 -11.89 4.35 6.12
C ILE A 115 -11.60 3.14 7.00
N LYS A 116 -12.34 2.96 8.11
CA LYS A 116 -12.16 1.82 9.02
C LYS A 116 -12.50 0.51 8.32
N ILE A 117 -11.54 -0.42 8.24
CA ILE A 117 -11.74 -1.71 7.55
C ILE A 117 -11.73 -2.92 8.46
N SER A 118 -11.17 -2.80 9.67
CA SER A 118 -11.07 -3.91 10.60
C SER A 118 -12.05 -3.86 11.76
N GLU A 119 -12.37 -5.03 12.28
CA GLU A 119 -12.92 -5.25 13.62
C GLU A 119 -12.00 -6.17 14.43
N LYS A 120 -12.29 -6.34 15.73
CA LYS A 120 -11.58 -7.33 16.54
C LYS A 120 -12.07 -8.73 16.19
N GLY A 121 -11.13 -9.64 15.95
CA GLY A 121 -11.34 -11.07 15.96
C GLY A 121 -10.31 -11.73 16.87
N SER A 122 -10.27 -13.06 16.85
CA SER A 122 -9.33 -13.85 17.64
C SER A 122 -8.65 -14.91 16.75
N ASP A 123 -7.42 -15.27 17.07
CA ASP A 123 -6.77 -16.45 16.49
C ASP A 123 -7.26 -17.75 17.15
N SER A 124 -6.74 -18.89 16.69
CA SER A 124 -7.09 -20.22 17.21
C SER A 124 -6.73 -20.43 18.68
N ILE A 125 -5.92 -19.56 19.27
CA ILE A 125 -5.49 -19.60 20.67
C ILE A 125 -6.06 -18.42 21.49
N GLY A 126 -7.05 -17.70 20.94
CA GLY A 126 -7.79 -16.64 21.63
C GLY A 126 -7.14 -15.26 21.67
N ARG A 127 -6.01 -15.03 20.99
CA ARG A 127 -5.35 -13.72 20.96
C ARG A 127 -6.08 -12.77 20.02
N ASN A 128 -6.21 -11.51 20.44
CA ASN A 128 -6.85 -10.46 19.66
C ASN A 128 -6.11 -10.21 18.32
N LEU A 129 -6.87 -10.10 17.24
CA LEU A 129 -6.40 -9.78 15.90
C LEU A 129 -7.30 -8.73 15.25
N HIS A 130 -6.74 -7.92 14.35
CA HIS A 130 -7.53 -7.17 13.40
C HIS A 130 -7.93 -8.06 12.22
N VAL A 131 -9.23 -8.25 12.04
CA VAL A 131 -9.84 -9.02 10.94
C VAL A 131 -10.69 -8.10 10.07
N VAL A 132 -10.93 -8.49 8.82
CA VAL A 132 -11.83 -7.74 7.93
C VAL A 132 -13.22 -7.64 8.57
N SER A 133 -13.70 -6.41 8.75
CA SER A 133 -15.01 -6.17 9.35
C SER A 133 -16.13 -6.75 8.51
N LYS A 134 -17.23 -7.18 9.15
CA LYS A 134 -18.39 -7.76 8.44
C LYS A 134 -18.90 -6.89 7.29
N LYS A 135 -18.87 -5.56 7.47
CA LYS A 135 -19.27 -4.57 6.45
C LYS A 135 -18.34 -4.57 5.23
N MET A 136 -17.05 -4.85 5.40
CA MET A 136 -16.06 -4.80 4.32
C MET A 136 -15.94 -6.12 3.55
N ARG A 137 -16.34 -7.26 4.12
CA ARG A 137 -16.31 -8.57 3.44
C ARG A 137 -17.02 -8.57 2.07
N PRO A 138 -18.26 -8.05 1.91
CA PRO A 138 -18.91 -8.02 0.59
C PRO A 138 -18.29 -7.01 -0.39
N ILE A 139 -17.44 -6.10 0.08
CA ILE A 139 -16.72 -5.12 -0.74
C ILE A 139 -15.38 -5.69 -1.20
N PHE A 140 -14.65 -6.39 -0.34
CA PHE A 140 -13.34 -6.95 -0.66
C PHE A 140 -13.39 -8.35 -1.29
N GLY A 141 -14.45 -9.11 -1.02
CA GLY A 141 -14.56 -10.50 -1.46
C GLY A 141 -13.66 -11.49 -0.70
N PHE A 142 -13.10 -11.06 0.43
CA PHE A 142 -12.31 -11.91 1.32
C PHE A 142 -12.56 -11.56 2.79
N GLU A 143 -12.18 -12.49 3.66
CA GLU A 143 -12.24 -12.35 5.11
C GLU A 143 -10.94 -12.79 5.80
N GLY A 144 -10.95 -12.80 7.13
CA GLY A 144 -9.81 -13.20 7.96
C GLY A 144 -8.90 -12.05 8.40
N SER A 145 -7.75 -12.41 8.95
CA SER A 145 -6.81 -11.47 9.59
C SER A 145 -6.09 -10.57 8.59
N ILE A 146 -6.18 -9.26 8.77
CA ILE A 146 -5.42 -8.24 8.03
C ILE A 146 -4.33 -7.59 8.89
N GLN A 147 -4.06 -8.17 10.08
CA GLN A 147 -3.06 -7.70 11.03
C GLN A 147 -1.66 -7.56 10.42
N ARG A 148 -1.27 -8.52 9.57
CA ARG A 148 0.02 -8.48 8.87
C ARG A 148 -0.17 -7.80 7.53
N SER A 149 0.75 -6.90 7.17
CA SER A 149 0.78 -6.17 5.90
C SER A 149 1.19 -7.07 4.72
N ARG A 150 0.48 -8.19 4.51
CA ARG A 150 0.61 -9.03 3.34
C ARG A 150 -0.31 -8.49 2.25
N PRO A 151 0.18 -8.27 1.01
CA PRO A 151 -0.67 -7.87 -0.10
C PRO A 151 -1.82 -8.87 -0.30
N ARG A 152 -3.00 -8.35 -0.62
CA ARG A 152 -4.21 -9.14 -0.87
C ARG A 152 -4.79 -8.70 -2.19
N GLU A 153 -5.11 -9.66 -3.05
CA GLU A 153 -5.76 -9.41 -4.31
C GLU A 153 -7.28 -9.35 -4.10
N VAL A 154 -7.89 -8.32 -4.66
CA VAL A 154 -9.34 -8.17 -4.75
C VAL A 154 -9.72 -8.68 -6.14
N LYS A 155 -10.60 -9.68 -6.21
CA LYS A 155 -11.03 -10.25 -7.50
C LYS A 155 -11.84 -9.24 -8.29
N GLU A 156 -11.83 -9.37 -9.61
CA GLU A 156 -12.48 -8.45 -10.56
C GLU A 156 -13.93 -8.12 -10.18
N GLU A 157 -14.72 -9.12 -9.79
CA GLU A 157 -16.14 -8.96 -9.39
C GLU A 157 -16.37 -8.03 -8.17
N TYR A 158 -15.31 -7.72 -7.41
CA TYR A 158 -15.33 -6.84 -6.24
C TYR A 158 -14.67 -5.47 -6.51
N VAL A 159 -14.00 -5.29 -7.65
CA VAL A 159 -13.24 -4.06 -7.97
C VAL A 159 -14.14 -2.83 -7.98
N ASP A 160 -15.31 -2.91 -8.62
CA ASP A 160 -16.23 -1.76 -8.68
C ASP A 160 -16.79 -1.39 -7.30
N LYS A 161 -17.03 -2.39 -6.44
CA LYS A 161 -17.45 -2.14 -5.06
C LYS A 161 -16.37 -1.42 -4.26
N LEU A 162 -15.12 -1.80 -4.46
CA LEU A 162 -13.97 -1.14 -3.83
C LEU A 162 -13.78 0.28 -4.37
N LYS A 163 -13.88 0.49 -5.69
CA LYS A 163 -13.84 1.82 -6.30
C LYS A 163 -14.92 2.73 -5.73
N ASN A 164 -16.16 2.23 -5.64
CA ASN A 164 -17.27 2.97 -5.04
C ASN A 164 -17.05 3.32 -3.58
N LEU A 165 -16.28 2.53 -2.82
CA LEU A 165 -15.89 2.87 -1.45
C LEU A 165 -14.81 3.96 -1.40
N LEU A 166 -13.86 3.94 -2.34
CA LEU A 166 -12.68 4.81 -2.35
C LEU A 166 -12.92 6.18 -2.98
N PHE A 167 -13.84 6.26 -3.94
CA PHE A 167 -14.09 7.45 -4.75
C PHE A 167 -15.32 8.23 -4.29
N VAL A 168 -15.81 7.95 -3.08
CA VAL A 168 -16.84 8.77 -2.45
C VAL A 168 -16.24 10.14 -2.14
N GLU A 169 -16.88 11.19 -2.65
CA GLU A 169 -16.55 12.59 -2.35
C GLU A 169 -16.83 12.96 -0.89
#